data_AF-A0A066VBW7-F1
#
_entry.id   AF-A0A066VBW7-F1
#
_cell.length_a   1.000
_cell.length_b   1.000
_cell.length_c   1.000
_cell.angle_alpha   90.00
_cell.angle_beta   90.00
_cell.angle_gamma   90.00
#
_symmetry.space_group_name_H-M   'P 1'
#
loop_
_entity.id
_entity.type
_entity.pdbx_description
1 polymer ?
#
loop_
_entity_poly.entity_id
_entity_poly.type
_entity_poly.pdbx_seq_one_letter_code
_entity_poly.pdbx_strand_id
1 'polypeptide(L)'
;MQPVTYIRASESWGGQKFKAIDKSGQVLVSIPIQFARDGGCNTIGFVLSQVAFCWEQDGFLQSETGQRLEAEAPLFDGTAIFVREDGSTDACTPRKGPRFKYKYRAPTENSNAGTMSNSSRSSDLQSRFRVALIARDTFCLLSGADYEDCVASHILPLSRPEYYAEVLGEDVQYLFKAEYGLLLRSDLHHSFDRGEWALHIDGDNLVVHVFKGRGSAKPYHGQIITPARFHLRPESHPNRDALMFHYQQCSIQRFRGFSSGFD
;
A
#
# COMPACT_ATOMS: atom_id res chain seq x y z
N MET A 1 14.12 -8.84 -17.66
CA MET A 1 12.96 -9.78 -17.63
C MET A 1 11.70 -9.08 -18.19
N GLN A 2 10.71 -9.78 -18.77
CA GLN A 2 9.43 -9.12 -19.16
C GLN A 2 8.67 -8.63 -17.90
N PRO A 3 8.02 -7.46 -17.93
CA PRO A 3 7.20 -6.98 -16.83
C PRO A 3 6.07 -7.96 -16.47
N VAL A 4 5.91 -8.25 -15.19
CA VAL A 4 4.70 -8.90 -14.67
C VAL A 4 3.59 -7.86 -14.59
N THR A 5 2.41 -8.18 -15.12
CA THR A 5 1.20 -7.34 -15.04
C THR A 5 0.27 -7.83 -13.93
N TYR A 6 -0.49 -6.91 -13.36
CA TYR A 6 -1.39 -7.15 -12.24
C TYR A 6 -2.77 -6.58 -12.52
N ILE A 7 -3.80 -7.17 -11.89
CA ILE A 7 -5.16 -6.61 -11.93
C ILE A 7 -5.14 -5.27 -11.19
N ARG A 8 -5.53 -4.20 -11.90
CA ARG A 8 -5.60 -2.85 -11.35
C ARG A 8 -6.81 -2.67 -10.45
N ALA A 9 -6.74 -1.72 -9.52
CA ALA A 9 -7.87 -1.34 -8.70
C ALA A 9 -9.07 -0.90 -9.56
N SER A 10 -8.83 -0.13 -10.63
CA SER A 10 -9.88 0.33 -11.56
C SER A 10 -10.56 -0.80 -12.33
N GLU A 11 -9.88 -1.93 -12.54
CA GLU A 11 -10.48 -3.14 -13.11
C GLU A 11 -11.25 -3.92 -12.05
N SER A 12 -10.70 -4.03 -10.83
CA SER A 12 -11.32 -4.80 -9.75
C SER A 12 -12.57 -4.16 -9.17
N TRP A 13 -12.64 -2.82 -9.13
CA TRP A 13 -13.79 -2.07 -8.65
C TRP A 13 -14.81 -1.76 -9.75
N GLY A 14 -14.34 -1.64 -11.00
CA GLY A 14 -15.16 -1.21 -12.13
C GLY A 14 -15.67 0.24 -12.01
N GLY A 15 -16.66 0.58 -12.82
CA GLY A 15 -17.32 1.89 -12.80
C GLY A 15 -16.47 3.05 -13.33
N GLN A 16 -16.80 4.26 -12.87
CA GLN A 16 -16.14 5.50 -13.24
C GLN A 16 -14.72 5.56 -12.68
N LYS A 17 -13.79 6.14 -13.45
CA LYS A 17 -12.38 6.19 -13.08
C LYS A 17 -11.71 7.47 -13.54
N PHE A 18 -10.84 7.97 -12.68
CA PHE A 18 -9.88 9.01 -13.02
C PHE A 18 -8.62 8.36 -13.60
N LYS A 19 -8.07 8.92 -14.67
CA LYS A 19 -6.78 8.52 -15.24
C LYS A 19 -5.82 9.71 -15.26
N ALA A 20 -4.60 9.50 -14.79
CA ALA A 20 -3.48 10.38 -15.09
C ALA A 20 -2.65 9.76 -16.20
N ILE A 21 -2.39 10.52 -17.26
CA ILE A 21 -1.47 10.14 -18.35
C ILE A 21 -0.37 11.18 -18.45
N ASP A 22 0.84 10.81 -18.86
CA ASP A 22 1.85 11.81 -19.22
C ASP A 22 1.66 12.32 -20.67
N LYS A 23 2.49 13.28 -21.07
CA LYS A 23 2.47 13.85 -22.43
C LYS A 23 2.85 12.87 -23.54
N SER A 24 3.45 11.74 -23.23
CA SER A 24 3.71 10.66 -24.19
C SER A 24 2.47 9.77 -24.42
N GLY A 25 1.43 9.95 -23.60
CA GLY A 25 0.22 9.12 -23.61
C GLY A 25 0.33 7.89 -22.68
N GLN A 26 1.41 7.75 -21.91
CA GLN A 26 1.57 6.66 -20.96
C GLN A 26 0.61 6.84 -19.79
N VAL A 27 -0.15 5.79 -19.46
CA VAL A 27 -1.01 5.79 -18.26
C VAL A 27 -0.14 5.64 -17.02
N LEU A 28 -0.13 6.68 -16.19
CA LEU A 28 0.63 6.71 -14.94
C LEU A 28 -0.12 5.97 -13.84
N VAL A 29 -1.38 6.34 -13.60
CA VAL A 29 -2.28 5.71 -12.63
C VAL A 29 -3.72 5.73 -13.14
N SER A 30 -4.51 4.75 -12.69
CA SER A 30 -5.95 4.72 -12.92
C SER A 30 -6.67 4.37 -11.62
N ILE A 31 -7.44 5.32 -11.10
CA ILE A 31 -8.06 5.25 -9.78
C ILE A 31 -9.59 5.20 -9.96
N PRO A 32 -10.27 4.15 -9.47
CA PRO A 32 -11.73 4.14 -9.46
C PRO A 32 -12.26 5.23 -8.52
N ILE A 33 -13.24 6.01 -8.98
CA ILE A 33 -13.77 7.13 -8.20
C ILE A 33 -14.47 6.63 -6.93
N GLN A 34 -15.16 5.49 -7.01
CA GLN A 34 -15.82 4.90 -5.85
C GLN A 34 -14.82 4.49 -4.76
N PHE A 35 -13.66 3.93 -5.14
CA PHE A 35 -12.57 3.66 -4.19
C PHE A 35 -12.12 4.95 -3.51
N ALA A 36 -11.91 6.03 -4.28
CA ALA A 36 -11.40 7.27 -3.71
C ALA A 36 -12.42 7.92 -2.75
N ARG A 37 -13.71 7.87 -3.09
CA ARG A 37 -14.79 8.39 -2.25
C ARG A 37 -14.96 7.58 -0.96
N ASP A 38 -15.09 6.27 -1.09
CA ASP A 38 -15.30 5.39 0.06
C ASP A 38 -14.06 5.33 0.96
N GLY A 39 -12.86 5.47 0.38
CA GLY A 39 -11.59 5.53 1.09
C GLY A 39 -11.25 6.89 1.69
N GLY A 40 -12.08 7.92 1.51
CA GLY A 40 -11.80 9.26 2.05
C GLY A 40 -10.64 10.00 1.37
N CYS A 41 -10.28 9.61 0.14
CA CYS A 41 -9.12 10.14 -0.59
C CYS A 41 -9.50 10.67 -1.99
N ASN A 42 -10.72 11.20 -2.15
CA ASN A 42 -11.26 11.70 -3.41
C ASN A 42 -10.72 13.09 -3.79
N THR A 43 -9.40 13.21 -3.96
CA THR A 43 -8.74 14.49 -4.29
C THR A 43 -7.65 14.30 -5.34
N ILE A 44 -7.37 15.35 -6.12
CA ILE A 44 -6.26 15.38 -7.08
C ILE A 44 -4.91 15.21 -6.38
N GLY A 45 -4.77 15.73 -5.16
CA GLY A 45 -3.58 15.53 -4.31
C GLY A 45 -3.32 14.06 -4.00
N PHE A 46 -4.36 13.26 -3.80
CA PHE A 46 -4.21 11.82 -3.67
C PHE A 46 -3.69 11.18 -4.97
N VAL A 47 -4.17 11.61 -6.14
CA VAL A 47 -3.66 11.11 -7.43
C VAL A 47 -2.18 11.45 -7.59
N LEU A 48 -1.79 12.68 -7.29
CA LEU A 48 -0.39 13.13 -7.36
C LEU A 48 0.51 12.30 -6.45
N SER A 49 0.08 11.99 -5.22
CA SER A 49 0.85 11.09 -4.34
C SER A 49 0.96 9.67 -4.90
N GLN A 50 -0.09 9.17 -5.58
CA GLN A 50 -0.01 7.87 -6.25
C GLN A 50 0.95 7.88 -7.45
N VAL A 51 1.01 9.00 -8.19
CA VAL A 51 2.01 9.19 -9.26
C VAL A 51 3.41 9.18 -8.66
N ALA A 52 3.66 9.96 -7.60
CA ALA A 52 4.95 10.01 -6.92
C ALA A 52 5.39 8.64 -6.37
N PHE A 53 4.45 7.82 -5.88
CA PHE A 53 4.74 6.44 -5.46
C PHE A 53 5.16 5.53 -6.62
N CYS A 54 4.63 5.75 -7.82
CA CYS A 54 4.76 4.84 -8.95
C CYS A 54 5.84 5.23 -9.96
N TRP A 55 6.23 6.51 -10.01
CA TRP A 55 7.03 7.15 -11.06
C TRP A 55 8.08 8.09 -10.45
N GLU A 56 9.22 8.22 -11.13
CA GLU A 56 10.37 8.98 -10.61
C GLU A 56 10.17 10.50 -10.67
N GLN A 57 9.39 10.99 -11.64
CA GLN A 57 9.26 12.42 -11.91
C GLN A 57 8.19 13.10 -11.05
N ASP A 58 8.51 14.32 -10.64
CA ASP A 58 7.58 15.26 -10.03
C ASP A 58 6.87 16.12 -11.09
N GLY A 59 5.72 16.67 -10.71
CA GLY A 59 4.83 17.34 -11.66
C GLY A 59 3.49 17.73 -11.07
N PHE A 60 2.61 18.20 -11.95
CA PHE A 60 1.24 18.56 -11.62
C PHE A 60 0.28 18.05 -12.69
N LEU A 61 -1.01 17.99 -12.36
CA LEU A 61 -2.06 17.58 -13.29
C LEU A 61 -2.72 18.79 -13.94
N GLN A 62 -3.03 18.67 -15.22
CA GLN A 62 -3.85 19.59 -15.99
C GLN A 62 -5.04 18.85 -16.59
N SER A 63 -6.15 19.57 -16.76
CA SER A 63 -7.26 19.14 -17.60
C SER A 63 -6.88 19.14 -19.09
N GLU A 64 -7.75 18.58 -19.93
CA GLU A 64 -7.57 18.59 -21.39
C GLU A 64 -7.49 20.01 -21.99
N THR A 65 -8.03 21.02 -21.32
CA THR A 65 -7.96 22.43 -21.75
C THR A 65 -6.66 23.13 -21.31
N GLY A 66 -5.76 22.42 -20.63
CA GLY A 66 -4.50 22.96 -20.11
C GLY A 66 -4.62 23.68 -18.77
N GLN A 67 -5.81 23.73 -18.17
CA GLN A 67 -5.98 24.31 -16.84
C GLN A 67 -5.39 23.37 -15.78
N ARG A 68 -4.51 23.89 -14.92
CA ARG A 68 -3.98 23.18 -13.75
C ARG A 68 -5.10 22.78 -12.80
N LEU A 69 -5.05 21.53 -12.34
CA LEU A 69 -5.98 21.01 -11.35
C LEU A 69 -5.43 21.27 -9.94
N GLU A 70 -6.26 21.86 -9.09
CA GLU A 70 -5.93 22.11 -7.68
C GLU A 70 -5.92 20.79 -6.89
N ALA A 71 -5.04 20.68 -5.89
CA ALA A 71 -4.84 19.43 -5.15
C ALA A 71 -6.09 18.98 -4.39
N GLU A 72 -6.88 19.93 -3.90
CA GLU A 72 -8.10 19.70 -3.12
C GLU A 72 -9.32 19.42 -4.01
N ALA A 73 -9.20 19.61 -5.32
CA ALA A 73 -10.29 19.37 -6.24
C ALA A 73 -10.70 17.88 -6.23
N PRO A 74 -12.01 17.58 -6.31
CA PRO A 74 -12.47 16.20 -6.33
C PRO A 74 -12.11 15.49 -7.65
N LEU A 75 -12.01 14.16 -7.60
CA LEU A 75 -11.85 13.38 -8.82
C LEU A 75 -13.11 13.42 -9.69
N PHE A 76 -12.89 13.45 -11.00
CA PHE A 76 -13.92 13.35 -12.03
C PHE A 76 -13.68 12.12 -12.92
N ASP A 77 -14.71 11.71 -13.66
CA ASP A 77 -14.59 10.63 -14.63
C ASP A 77 -13.95 11.15 -15.91
N GLY A 78 -12.77 10.63 -16.25
CA GLY A 78 -12.01 11.14 -17.38
C GLY A 78 -10.50 11.04 -17.20
N THR A 79 -9.79 11.86 -17.98
CA THR A 79 -8.33 11.87 -18.06
C THR A 79 -7.78 13.26 -17.73
N ALA A 80 -6.69 13.28 -16.98
CA ALA A 80 -5.86 14.46 -16.77
C ALA A 80 -4.44 14.19 -17.28
N ILE A 81 -3.77 15.25 -17.73
CA ILE A 81 -2.41 15.20 -18.26
C ILE A 81 -1.44 15.60 -17.14
N PHE A 82 -0.52 14.72 -16.83
CA PHE A 82 0.60 14.98 -15.94
C PHE A 82 1.68 15.74 -16.71
N VAL A 83 2.04 16.90 -16.18
CA VAL A 83 3.08 17.77 -16.70
C VAL A 83 4.25 17.71 -15.73
N ARG A 84 5.38 17.19 -16.23
CA ARG A 84 6.63 17.10 -15.46
C ARG A 84 7.17 18.49 -15.14
N GLU A 85 7.71 18.66 -13.94
CA GLU A 85 8.34 19.93 -13.52
C GLU A 85 9.58 20.26 -14.36
N ASP A 86 10.28 19.26 -14.86
CA ASP A 86 11.44 19.42 -15.74
C ASP A 86 11.09 19.87 -17.18
N GLY A 87 9.79 20.00 -17.49
CA GLY A 87 9.31 20.44 -18.79
C GLY A 87 9.43 19.42 -19.93
N SER A 88 10.00 18.23 -19.67
CA SER A 88 10.14 17.19 -20.70
C SER A 88 8.78 16.62 -21.09
N THR A 89 8.68 16.19 -22.36
CA THR A 89 7.52 15.46 -22.89
C THR A 89 7.78 13.96 -23.00
N ASP A 90 8.94 13.49 -22.58
CA ASP A 90 9.29 12.07 -22.59
C ASP A 90 8.44 11.31 -21.58
N ALA A 91 8.26 10.01 -21.86
CA ALA A 91 7.57 9.10 -20.97
C ALA A 91 8.18 9.10 -19.57
N CYS A 92 7.32 9.03 -18.54
CA CYS A 92 7.76 8.93 -17.15
C CYS A 92 8.52 7.61 -16.90
N THR A 93 9.51 7.67 -16.01
CA THR A 93 10.30 6.51 -15.61
C THR A 93 9.60 5.79 -14.46
N PRO A 94 9.24 4.51 -14.60
CA PRO A 94 8.57 3.77 -13.53
C PRO A 94 9.55 3.46 -12.39
N ARG A 95 9.17 3.76 -11.14
CA ARG A 95 9.93 3.38 -9.94
C ARG A 95 10.08 1.86 -9.83
N LYS A 96 11.16 1.39 -9.21
CA LYS A 96 11.35 -0.05 -8.98
C LYS A 96 10.24 -0.63 -8.08
N GLY A 97 9.68 -1.77 -8.48
CA GLY A 97 8.67 -2.48 -7.68
C GLY A 97 7.59 -3.17 -8.53
N PRO A 98 6.60 -3.82 -7.91
CA PRO A 98 6.38 -3.87 -6.46
C PRO A 98 7.32 -4.86 -5.75
N ARG A 99 7.75 -4.53 -4.53
CA ARG A 99 8.73 -5.27 -3.71
C ARG A 99 8.08 -5.89 -2.46
N PHE A 100 7.77 -7.18 -2.52
CA PHE A 100 7.28 -7.94 -1.36
C PHE A 100 8.32 -8.98 -0.92
N LYS A 101 8.02 -10.27 -1.02
CA LYS A 101 8.88 -11.35 -0.50
C LYS A 101 10.26 -11.45 -1.15
N TYR A 102 10.40 -11.11 -2.43
CA TYR A 102 11.63 -11.31 -3.19
C TYR A 102 12.23 -9.98 -3.64
N LYS A 103 13.51 -9.74 -3.30
CA LYS A 103 14.23 -8.51 -3.64
C LYS A 103 14.45 -8.32 -5.13
N TYR A 104 14.78 -9.40 -5.82
CA TYR A 104 15.18 -9.39 -7.23
C TYR A 104 14.09 -9.95 -8.15
N ARG A 105 12.88 -10.19 -7.64
CA ARG A 105 11.79 -10.76 -8.43
C ARG A 105 10.47 -10.09 -8.11
N ALA A 106 9.76 -9.71 -9.16
CA ALA A 106 8.39 -9.25 -9.06
C ALA A 106 7.48 -10.32 -8.38
N PRO A 107 6.53 -9.93 -7.52
CA PRO A 107 5.56 -10.86 -6.95
C PRO A 107 4.73 -11.50 -8.07
N THR A 108 4.28 -12.73 -7.84
CA THR A 108 3.37 -13.41 -8.77
C THR A 108 1.93 -13.19 -8.29
N GLU A 109 1.03 -12.81 -9.19
CA GLU A 109 -0.38 -12.59 -8.85
C GLU A 109 -1.00 -13.87 -8.26
N ASN A 110 -1.75 -13.73 -7.17
CA ASN A 110 -2.39 -14.84 -6.44
C ASN A 110 -1.43 -15.95 -5.94
N SER A 111 -0.12 -15.70 -5.83
CA SER A 111 0.77 -16.72 -5.29
C SER A 111 0.49 -16.94 -3.79
N ASN A 112 0.13 -18.17 -3.44
CA ASN A 112 0.06 -18.64 -2.06
C ASN A 112 1.44 -19.03 -1.50
N ALA A 113 2.50 -18.81 -2.29
CA ALA A 113 3.85 -19.27 -2.01
C ALA A 113 4.51 -18.44 -0.89
N GLY A 114 4.09 -18.73 0.33
CA GLY A 114 4.65 -18.31 1.62
C GLY A 114 4.46 -16.82 1.90
N THR A 115 3.63 -16.54 2.88
CA THR A 115 3.48 -15.27 3.59
C THR A 115 4.83 -14.58 3.86
N MET A 116 4.82 -13.24 3.87
CA MET A 116 5.92 -12.36 4.27
C MET A 116 6.44 -12.73 5.67
N SER A 117 5.55 -13.34 6.44
CA SER A 117 5.76 -13.92 7.76
C SER A 117 5.60 -15.44 7.63
N ASN A 118 6.67 -16.24 7.53
CA ASN A 118 6.57 -17.70 7.69
C ASN A 118 6.33 -18.00 9.18
N SER A 119 5.14 -17.65 9.66
CA SER A 119 4.66 -17.64 11.05
C SER A 119 4.35 -19.03 11.59
N SER A 120 4.61 -20.08 10.79
CA SER A 120 4.45 -21.49 11.16
C SER A 120 5.69 -22.09 11.84
N ARG A 121 6.82 -21.36 11.91
CA ARG A 121 7.99 -21.81 12.68
C ARG A 121 7.94 -21.21 14.08
N SER A 122 7.39 -21.95 15.03
CA SER A 122 7.36 -21.57 16.46
C SER A 122 8.79 -21.34 16.98
N SER A 123 9.21 -20.08 17.05
CA SER A 123 10.39 -19.66 17.78
C SER A 123 9.98 -18.76 18.94
N ASP A 124 10.79 -18.71 19.99
CA ASP A 124 10.54 -17.85 21.16
C ASP A 124 10.33 -16.38 20.77
N LEU A 125 11.06 -15.91 19.74
CA LEU A 125 10.92 -14.57 19.21
C LEU A 125 9.56 -14.32 18.53
N GLN A 126 9.05 -15.28 17.75
CA GLN A 126 7.71 -15.17 17.15
C GLN A 126 6.62 -15.18 18.20
N SER A 127 6.77 -16.00 19.25
CA SER A 127 5.83 -16.02 20.38
C SER A 127 5.79 -14.68 21.11
N ARG A 128 6.97 -14.13 21.46
CA ARG A 128 7.07 -12.80 22.11
C ARG A 128 6.51 -11.67 21.24
N PHE A 129 6.77 -11.71 19.93
CA PHE A 129 6.22 -10.75 18.98
C PHE A 129 4.70 -10.80 18.95
N ARG A 130 4.12 -12.01 18.85
CA ARG A 130 2.67 -12.21 18.89
C ARG A 130 2.08 -11.66 20.20
N VAL A 131 2.67 -12.00 21.35
CA VAL A 131 2.22 -11.49 22.66
C VAL A 131 2.26 -9.96 22.70
N ALA A 132 3.31 -9.33 22.17
CA ALA A 132 3.41 -7.87 22.13
C ALA A 132 2.31 -7.24 21.26
N LEU A 133 1.99 -7.84 20.11
CA LEU A 133 0.87 -7.39 19.27
C LEU A 133 -0.48 -7.60 19.95
N ILE A 134 -0.69 -8.71 20.65
CA ILE A 134 -1.92 -8.95 21.44
C ILE A 134 -2.05 -7.90 22.55
N ALA A 135 -0.97 -7.57 23.25
CA ALA A 135 -0.99 -6.53 24.28
C ALA A 135 -1.33 -5.15 23.70
N ARG A 136 -0.89 -4.85 22.47
CA ARG A 136 -1.20 -3.59 21.77
C ARG A 136 -2.61 -3.55 21.20
N ASP A 137 -3.01 -4.59 20.49
CA ASP A 137 -4.18 -4.59 19.62
C ASP A 137 -5.39 -5.29 20.27
N THR A 138 -5.19 -6.26 21.16
CA THR A 138 -6.19 -7.12 21.83
C THR A 138 -7.08 -7.96 20.90
N PHE A 139 -7.56 -7.40 19.81
CA PHE A 139 -8.38 -8.00 18.76
C PHE A 139 -7.75 -7.75 17.41
N CYS A 140 -8.21 -8.45 16.37
CA CYS A 140 -7.86 -8.17 14.99
C CYS A 140 -7.98 -6.67 14.68
N LEU A 141 -6.95 -6.10 14.07
CA LEU A 141 -6.90 -4.67 13.77
C LEU A 141 -8.08 -4.19 12.92
N LEU A 142 -8.44 -4.96 11.88
CA LEU A 142 -9.55 -4.59 10.99
C LEU A 142 -10.89 -5.15 11.46
N SER A 143 -10.95 -6.47 11.67
CA SER A 143 -12.23 -7.18 11.85
C SER A 143 -12.78 -7.18 13.27
N GLY A 144 -11.98 -6.81 14.26
CA GLY A 144 -12.36 -6.95 15.68
C GLY A 144 -12.51 -8.39 16.16
N ALA A 145 -12.16 -9.40 15.33
CA ALA A 145 -12.13 -10.80 15.74
C ALA A 145 -11.18 -11.03 16.92
N ASP A 146 -11.43 -12.09 17.70
CA ASP A 146 -10.59 -12.46 18.84
C ASP A 146 -9.12 -12.67 18.40
N TYR A 147 -8.18 -12.38 19.30
CA TYR A 147 -6.76 -12.61 19.03
C TYR A 147 -6.45 -14.09 18.75
N GLU A 148 -7.27 -15.02 19.24
CA GLU A 148 -7.11 -16.44 18.97
C GLU A 148 -7.21 -16.77 17.47
N ASP A 149 -8.07 -16.05 16.74
CA ASP A 149 -8.24 -16.16 15.28
C ASP A 149 -7.21 -15.36 14.47
N CYS A 150 -6.32 -14.64 15.17
CA CYS A 150 -5.35 -13.75 14.56
C CYS A 150 -3.98 -14.39 14.42
N VAL A 151 -3.16 -13.78 13.56
CA VAL A 151 -1.74 -14.05 13.37
C VAL A 151 -0.95 -12.76 13.48
N ALA A 152 0.29 -12.87 13.94
CA ALA A 152 1.25 -11.79 13.94
C ALA A 152 1.80 -11.63 12.52
N SER A 153 1.41 -10.55 11.84
CA SER A 153 1.84 -10.22 10.49
C SER A 153 2.89 -9.12 10.56
N HIS A 154 4.05 -9.33 9.97
CA HIS A 154 5.01 -8.24 9.79
C HIS A 154 4.55 -7.30 8.66
N ILE A 155 4.77 -6.00 8.83
CA ILE A 155 4.47 -4.99 7.80
C ILE A 155 5.43 -5.13 6.62
N LEU A 156 6.73 -5.23 6.91
CA LEU A 156 7.78 -5.55 5.95
C LEU A 156 8.14 -7.04 6.06
N PRO A 157 8.63 -7.70 4.99
CA PRO A 157 8.95 -9.12 5.07
C PRO A 157 10.08 -9.40 6.05
N LEU A 158 9.87 -10.32 6.99
CA LEU A 158 10.91 -10.77 7.93
C LEU A 158 12.13 -11.35 7.19
N SER A 159 11.91 -11.95 6.02
CA SER A 159 12.98 -12.47 5.16
C SER A 159 13.79 -11.38 4.43
N ARG A 160 13.48 -10.10 4.65
CA ARG A 160 14.10 -8.94 4.00
C ARG A 160 14.50 -7.87 5.02
N PRO A 161 15.45 -8.17 5.93
CA PRO A 161 16.00 -7.17 6.86
C PRO A 161 16.52 -5.92 6.14
N GLU A 162 16.98 -6.05 4.89
CA GLU A 162 17.44 -4.91 4.09
C GLU A 162 16.37 -3.84 3.84
N TYR A 163 15.08 -4.20 3.84
CA TYR A 163 14.01 -3.21 3.69
C TYR A 163 13.81 -2.40 4.96
N TYR A 164 14.04 -3.00 6.12
CA TYR A 164 14.00 -2.27 7.39
C TYR A 164 15.12 -1.23 7.43
N ALA A 165 16.34 -1.61 7.01
CA ALA A 165 17.45 -0.67 6.93
C ALA A 165 17.23 0.45 5.91
N GLU A 166 16.66 0.13 4.74
CA GLU A 166 16.30 1.12 3.72
C GLU A 166 15.26 2.11 4.24
N VAL A 167 14.21 1.61 4.91
CA VAL A 167 13.06 2.41 5.33
C VAL A 167 13.35 3.22 6.59
N LEU A 168 14.04 2.65 7.58
CA LEU A 168 14.30 3.30 8.86
C LEU A 168 15.61 4.09 8.88
N GLY A 169 16.46 3.95 7.85
CA GLY A 169 17.74 4.65 7.75
C GLY A 169 18.80 4.18 8.76
N GLU A 170 18.56 3.07 9.46
CA GLU A 170 19.46 2.49 10.45
C GLU A 170 19.52 0.97 10.34
N ASP A 171 20.60 0.37 10.84
CA ASP A 171 20.73 -1.08 10.85
C ASP A 171 19.85 -1.71 11.95
N VAL A 172 18.78 -2.39 11.53
CA VAL A 172 17.77 -2.94 12.43
C VAL A 172 18.14 -4.35 12.87
N GLN A 173 18.71 -4.44 14.08
CA GLN A 173 19.15 -5.70 14.68
C GLN A 173 17.98 -6.57 15.19
N TYR A 174 16.84 -5.98 15.53
CA TYR A 174 15.70 -6.68 16.11
C TYR A 174 14.38 -6.41 15.36
N LEU A 175 13.91 -7.42 14.61
CA LEU A 175 12.74 -7.32 13.72
C LEU A 175 11.41 -7.74 14.37
N PHE A 176 11.39 -7.98 15.67
CA PHE A 176 10.23 -8.50 16.40
C PHE A 176 9.64 -7.45 17.37
N LYS A 177 9.77 -6.16 17.05
CA LYS A 177 9.11 -5.07 17.77
C LYS A 177 7.66 -4.96 17.35
N ALA A 178 6.76 -4.62 18.28
CA ALA A 178 5.33 -4.48 18.00
C ALA A 178 5.05 -3.49 16.85
N GLU A 179 5.78 -2.38 16.79
CA GLU A 179 5.65 -1.37 15.72
C GLU A 179 5.87 -1.94 14.30
N TYR A 180 6.57 -3.07 14.16
CA TYR A 180 6.84 -3.69 12.85
C TYR A 180 5.77 -4.69 12.40
N GLY A 181 4.67 -4.81 13.15
CA GLY A 181 3.62 -5.77 12.84
C GLY A 181 2.20 -5.32 13.13
N LEU A 182 1.27 -6.14 12.65
CA LEU A 182 -0.18 -6.00 12.77
C LEU A 182 -0.76 -7.33 13.27
N LEU A 183 -1.74 -7.28 14.18
CA LEU A 183 -2.54 -8.44 14.55
C LEU A 183 -3.72 -8.60 13.59
N LEU A 184 -3.68 -9.62 12.72
CA LEU A 184 -4.65 -9.79 11.64
C LEU A 184 -5.27 -11.17 11.65
N ARG A 185 -6.56 -11.28 11.31
CA ARG A 185 -7.18 -12.57 10.98
C ARG A 185 -6.44 -13.23 9.81
N SER A 186 -6.35 -14.56 9.77
CA SER A 186 -5.53 -15.29 8.80
C SER A 186 -5.78 -14.89 7.33
N ASP A 187 -7.04 -14.73 6.93
CA ASP A 187 -7.42 -14.30 5.58
C ASP A 187 -7.04 -12.84 5.26
N LEU A 188 -7.12 -11.95 6.26
CA LEU A 188 -6.71 -10.56 6.16
C LEU A 188 -5.18 -10.43 6.07
N HIS A 189 -4.43 -11.23 6.83
CA HIS A 189 -2.98 -11.34 6.69
C HIS A 189 -2.59 -11.79 5.29
N HIS A 190 -3.21 -12.86 4.77
CA HIS A 190 -2.89 -13.34 3.43
C HIS A 190 -3.19 -12.30 2.33
N SER A 191 -4.26 -11.53 2.47
CA SER A 191 -4.59 -10.46 1.51
C SER A 191 -3.69 -9.23 1.65
N PHE A 192 -3.23 -8.92 2.87
CA PHE A 192 -2.24 -7.87 3.13
C PHE A 192 -0.89 -8.19 2.48
N ASP A 193 -0.41 -9.42 2.64
CA ASP A 193 0.84 -9.91 2.04
C ASP A 193 0.82 -9.93 0.51
N ARG A 194 -0.38 -10.05 -0.09
CA ARG A 194 -0.59 -10.01 -1.55
C ARG A 194 -0.82 -8.59 -2.10
N GLY A 195 -0.70 -7.57 -1.27
CA GLY A 195 -0.94 -6.18 -1.67
C GLY A 195 -2.38 -5.94 -2.15
N GLU A 196 -3.35 -6.64 -1.56
CA GLU A 196 -4.78 -6.46 -1.90
C GLU A 196 -5.41 -5.30 -1.12
N TRP A 197 -4.82 -4.94 0.02
CA TRP A 197 -5.16 -3.77 0.82
C TRP A 197 -3.92 -3.27 1.58
N ALA A 198 -3.96 -2.00 1.99
CA ALA A 198 -2.91 -1.35 2.79
C ALA A 198 -3.53 -0.29 3.72
N LEU A 199 -2.71 0.24 4.63
CA LEU A 199 -3.08 1.34 5.52
C LEU A 199 -2.53 2.65 4.95
N HIS A 200 -3.42 3.55 4.55
CA HIS A 200 -3.08 4.92 4.18
C HIS A 200 -2.91 5.78 5.43
N ILE A 201 -1.89 6.60 5.45
CA ILE A 201 -1.63 7.52 6.56
C ILE A 201 -2.37 8.83 6.29
N ASP A 202 -3.28 9.20 7.20
CA ASP A 202 -4.06 10.45 7.16
C ASP A 202 -3.99 11.15 8.51
N GLY A 203 -3.12 12.17 8.61
CA GLY A 203 -2.79 12.79 9.89
C GLY A 203 -2.31 11.74 10.89
N ASP A 204 -2.91 11.67 12.07
CA ASP A 204 -2.63 10.64 13.09
C ASP A 204 -3.38 9.32 12.87
N ASN A 205 -4.35 9.30 11.96
CA ASN A 205 -5.16 8.14 11.66
C ASN A 205 -4.55 7.25 10.58
N LEU A 206 -5.00 5.99 10.56
CA LEU A 206 -4.76 5.06 9.47
C LEU A 206 -6.09 4.75 8.78
N VAL A 207 -6.15 4.88 7.46
CA VAL A 207 -7.35 4.60 6.66
C VAL A 207 -7.14 3.33 5.84
N VAL A 208 -8.10 2.42 5.88
CA VAL A 208 -7.99 1.12 5.21
C VAL A 208 -8.32 1.26 3.72
N HIS A 209 -7.32 1.10 2.86
CA HIS A 209 -7.47 1.15 1.41
C HIS A 209 -7.44 -0.27 0.82
N VAL A 210 -8.55 -0.70 0.22
CA VAL A 210 -8.72 -2.04 -0.34
C VAL A 210 -8.72 -1.94 -1.86
N PHE A 211 -7.59 -2.25 -2.48
CA PHE A 211 -7.40 -2.12 -3.92
C PHE A 211 -8.16 -3.18 -4.71
N LYS A 212 -8.34 -4.38 -4.13
CA LYS A 212 -9.15 -5.45 -4.72
C LYS A 212 -10.60 -5.30 -4.26
N GLY A 213 -11.49 -4.83 -5.14
CA GLY A 213 -12.91 -4.55 -4.90
C GLY A 213 -13.78 -5.77 -4.51
N ARG A 214 -13.17 -6.90 -4.14
CA ARG A 214 -13.79 -8.17 -3.76
C ARG A 214 -12.94 -8.88 -2.71
N GLY A 215 -13.53 -9.86 -2.02
CA GLY A 215 -12.83 -10.65 -1.00
C GLY A 215 -13.07 -10.11 0.41
N SER A 216 -12.44 -10.75 1.40
CA SER A 216 -12.79 -10.55 2.81
C SER A 216 -12.38 -9.19 3.37
N ALA A 217 -11.43 -8.49 2.74
CA ALA A 217 -11.02 -7.16 3.16
C ALA A 217 -11.99 -6.04 2.71
N LYS A 218 -12.76 -6.26 1.63
CA LYS A 218 -13.61 -5.24 1.00
C LYS A 218 -14.57 -4.50 1.95
N PRO A 219 -15.23 -5.17 2.93
CA PRO A 219 -16.12 -4.49 3.88
C PRO A 219 -15.41 -3.45 4.76
N TYR A 220 -14.09 -3.53 4.92
CA TYR A 220 -13.31 -2.63 5.77
C TYR A 220 -12.76 -1.42 5.02
N HIS A 221 -13.00 -1.29 3.72
CA HIS A 221 -12.50 -0.13 2.97
C HIS A 221 -13.08 1.19 3.52
N GLY A 222 -12.22 2.19 3.71
CA GLY A 222 -12.61 3.46 4.31
C GLY A 222 -12.68 3.45 5.84
N GLN A 223 -12.47 2.29 6.47
CA GLN A 223 -12.42 2.22 7.93
C GLN A 223 -11.25 3.07 8.45
N ILE A 224 -11.54 3.91 9.43
CA ILE A 224 -10.57 4.77 10.11
C ILE A 224 -10.12 4.08 11.39
N ILE A 225 -8.82 3.91 11.54
CA ILE A 225 -8.15 3.40 12.74
C ILE A 225 -7.49 4.59 13.43
N THR A 226 -8.09 5.04 14.53
CA THR A 226 -7.55 6.14 15.35
C THR A 226 -6.46 5.65 16.29
N PRO A 227 -5.53 6.50 16.77
CA PRO A 227 -4.50 6.12 17.75
C PRO A 227 -5.04 5.44 19.03
N ALA A 228 -6.26 5.80 19.45
CA ALA A 228 -6.92 5.19 20.60
C ALA A 228 -7.23 3.69 20.43
N ARG A 229 -7.10 3.15 19.21
CA ARG A 229 -7.22 1.71 18.93
C ARG A 229 -6.10 0.89 19.58
N PHE A 230 -4.96 1.51 19.89
CA PHE A 230 -3.78 0.85 20.40
C PHE A 230 -3.61 1.12 21.90
N HIS A 231 -3.47 0.06 22.70
CA HIS A 231 -3.39 0.18 24.17
C HIS A 231 -2.00 0.51 24.71
N LEU A 232 -0.96 0.35 23.88
CA LEU A 232 0.42 0.68 24.26
C LEU A 232 0.78 2.11 23.84
N ARG A 233 1.95 2.55 24.31
CA ARG A 233 2.50 3.88 24.02
C ARG A 233 2.68 4.10 22.50
N PRO A 234 2.68 5.35 22.03
CA PRO A 234 2.80 5.68 20.60
C PRO A 234 3.99 5.03 19.89
N GLU A 235 5.11 4.81 20.57
CA GLU A 235 6.30 4.18 20.00
C GLU A 235 6.10 2.68 19.69
N SER A 236 5.02 2.08 20.19
CA SER A 236 4.64 0.70 19.88
C SER A 236 3.59 0.61 18.77
N HIS A 237 3.03 1.74 18.33
CA HIS A 237 2.04 1.79 17.25
C HIS A 237 2.68 1.35 15.93
N PRO A 238 1.90 0.91 14.92
CA PRO A 238 2.45 0.55 13.63
C PRO A 238 3.38 1.63 13.06
N ASN A 239 4.61 1.24 12.72
CA ASN A 239 5.63 2.14 12.24
C ASN A 239 5.20 2.75 10.90
N ARG A 240 5.18 4.09 10.85
CA ARG A 240 4.61 4.83 9.73
C ARG A 240 5.42 4.72 8.45
N ASP A 241 6.75 4.68 8.54
CA ASP A 241 7.62 4.55 7.37
C ASP A 241 7.48 3.15 6.76
N ALA A 242 7.38 2.11 7.62
CA ALA A 242 7.10 0.75 7.18
C ALA A 242 5.74 0.63 6.48
N LEU A 243 4.70 1.27 7.03
CA LEU A 243 3.37 1.31 6.40
C LEU A 243 3.41 2.08 5.07
N MET A 244 4.11 3.21 5.01
CA MET A 244 4.24 4.02 3.80
C MET A 244 4.93 3.23 2.69
N PHE A 245 6.01 2.52 3.02
CA PHE A 245 6.70 1.64 2.08
C PHE A 245 5.75 0.55 1.56
N HIS A 246 5.04 -0.16 2.45
CA HIS A 246 4.10 -1.20 2.06
C HIS A 246 2.98 -0.64 1.16
N TYR A 247 2.42 0.51 1.53
CA TYR A 247 1.41 1.22 0.76
C TYR A 247 1.92 1.58 -0.64
N GLN A 248 3.15 2.11 -0.75
CA GLN A 248 3.79 2.40 -2.03
C GLN A 248 3.86 1.13 -2.91
N GLN A 249 4.27 -0.01 -2.34
CA GLN A 249 4.34 -1.27 -3.11
C GLN A 249 2.95 -1.71 -3.58
N CYS A 250 1.91 -1.51 -2.76
CA CYS A 250 0.53 -1.78 -3.15
C CYS A 250 0.06 -0.84 -4.27
N SER A 251 0.37 0.46 -4.20
CA SER A 251 0.04 1.44 -5.24
C SER A 251 0.73 1.11 -6.57
N ILE A 252 2.01 0.72 -6.52
CA ILE A 252 2.74 0.23 -7.69
C ILE A 252 2.04 -1.01 -8.29
N GLN A 253 1.67 -1.97 -7.46
CA GLN A 253 1.00 -3.19 -7.94
C GLN A 253 -0.39 -2.89 -8.51
N ARG A 254 -1.17 -2.01 -7.88
CA ARG A 254 -2.62 -1.90 -8.09
C ARG A 254 -3.08 -0.66 -8.85
N PHE A 255 -2.33 0.44 -8.83
CA PHE A 255 -2.65 1.62 -9.64
C PHE A 255 -1.81 1.69 -10.91
N ARG A 256 -0.48 1.45 -10.81
CA ARG A 256 0.37 1.34 -12.00
C ARG A 256 0.11 0.03 -12.75
N GLY A 257 -0.01 -1.10 -12.03
CA GLY A 257 -0.47 -2.37 -12.61
C GLY A 257 0.60 -3.22 -13.30
N PHE A 258 1.89 -2.89 -13.16
CA PHE A 258 2.98 -3.70 -13.69
C PHE A 258 4.29 -3.52 -12.91
N SER A 259 5.18 -4.51 -13.01
CA SER A 259 6.50 -4.48 -12.37
C SER A 259 7.57 -3.76 -13.19
N SER A 260 8.52 -3.10 -12.54
CA SER A 260 9.70 -2.49 -13.17
C SER A 260 10.93 -2.59 -12.26
N GLY A 261 12.14 -2.51 -12.85
CA GLY A 261 13.41 -2.46 -12.12
C GLY A 261 13.88 -3.81 -11.55
N PHE A 262 13.49 -4.91 -12.19
CA PHE A 262 13.97 -6.26 -11.89
C PHE A 262 14.79 -6.78 -13.07
N ASP A 263 16.07 -7.02 -12.82
CA ASP A 263 17.02 -7.60 -13.79
C ASP A 263 16.94 -9.12 -13.77
#